data_AF-A0AAN4W4Z4-F1
#
_entry.id   AF-A0AAN4W4Z4-F1
#
_cell.length_a   1.000
_cell.length_b   1.000
_cell.length_c   1.000
_cell.angle_alpha   90.00
_cell.angle_beta   90.00
_cell.angle_gamma   90.00
#
_symmetry.space_group_name_H-M   'P 1'
#
loop_
_entity.id
_entity.type
_entity.pdbx_description
1 polymer ?
#
loop_
_entity_poly.entity_id
_entity_poly.type
_entity_poly.pdbx_seq_one_letter_code
_entity_poly.pdbx_strand_id
1 'polypeptide(L)'
;MMNLPILTTESVELKEFIHFWSKFYNYPPDLERLYKDRIDKSSFDADDLLQLYVWKNGMRLSGLKLKSLQEKIISQLEVINEFKSKDSIDLDEFQSQFGNVSAVWKIFLLHIIKPKKFPIYDQHINRAYNFIHGLPYGNISAATMSDRNKEDFYFNTYLEFIGSLDLEHADFDLKELDEAFFSFGQFLATNIFRKMSFEVVEGQ
;
A
#
# COMPACT_ATOMS: atom_id res chain seq x y z
N MET A 1 -34.88 -27.60 -1.36
CA MET A 1 -34.82 -26.11 -1.28
C MET A 1 -33.65 -25.67 -2.12
N MET A 2 -33.84 -24.72 -3.03
CA MET A 2 -32.71 -24.12 -3.78
C MET A 2 -32.07 -23.05 -2.90
N ASN A 3 -30.76 -23.09 -2.74
CA ASN A 3 -30.00 -22.05 -2.05
C ASN A 3 -29.47 -21.06 -3.10
N LEU A 4 -30.12 -19.91 -3.24
CA LEU A 4 -29.81 -18.89 -4.25
C LEU A 4 -29.19 -17.66 -3.55
N PRO A 5 -27.89 -17.39 -3.73
CA PRO A 5 -27.21 -16.29 -3.05
C PRO A 5 -27.37 -14.96 -3.79
N ILE A 6 -27.39 -13.87 -3.01
CA ILE A 6 -27.18 -12.49 -3.47
C ILE A 6 -26.09 -11.85 -2.62
N LEU A 7 -25.33 -10.91 -3.19
CA LEU A 7 -24.33 -10.14 -2.42
C LEU A 7 -25.03 -9.05 -1.61
N THR A 8 -24.63 -8.89 -0.36
CA THR A 8 -25.14 -7.86 0.57
C THR A 8 -23.97 -7.20 1.29
N THR A 9 -24.20 -6.02 1.84
CA THR A 9 -23.23 -5.32 2.71
C THR A 9 -23.75 -5.30 4.14
N GLU A 10 -22.84 -5.44 5.08
CA GLU A 10 -23.08 -5.33 6.51
C GLU A 10 -22.05 -4.38 7.12
N SER A 11 -22.43 -3.68 8.19
CA SER A 11 -21.49 -2.91 9.00
C SER A 11 -20.79 -3.86 9.96
N VAL A 12 -19.47 -3.84 9.94
CA VAL A 12 -18.60 -4.75 10.71
C VAL A 12 -17.48 -3.96 11.37
N GLU A 13 -16.87 -4.56 12.39
CA GLU A 13 -15.69 -3.98 13.02
C GLU A 13 -14.49 -4.01 12.07
N LEU A 14 -13.53 -3.10 12.27
CA LEU A 14 -12.34 -3.01 11.40
C LEU A 14 -11.61 -4.36 11.28
N LYS A 15 -11.45 -5.08 12.39
CA LYS A 15 -10.79 -6.40 12.39
C LYS A 15 -11.47 -7.41 11.46
N GLU A 16 -12.80 -7.40 11.43
CA GLU A 16 -13.58 -8.33 10.60
C GLU A 16 -13.45 -7.96 9.14
N PHE A 17 -13.45 -6.65 8.85
CA PHE A 17 -13.15 -6.13 7.52
C PHE A 17 -11.74 -6.56 7.06
N ILE A 18 -10.71 -6.41 7.90
CA ILE A 18 -9.33 -6.80 7.56
C ILE A 18 -9.24 -8.31 7.30
N HIS A 19 -9.69 -9.14 8.24
CA HIS A 19 -9.65 -10.60 8.10
C HIS A 19 -10.48 -11.12 6.92
N PHE A 20 -11.55 -10.43 6.55
CA PHE A 20 -12.33 -10.78 5.37
C PHE A 20 -11.59 -10.44 4.09
N TRP A 21 -11.17 -9.17 3.92
CA TRP A 21 -10.59 -8.69 2.67
C TRP A 21 -9.18 -9.19 2.41
N SER A 22 -8.37 -9.45 3.44
CA SER A 22 -7.02 -10.02 3.27
C SER A 22 -7.06 -11.40 2.61
N LYS A 23 -8.12 -12.20 2.82
CA LYS A 23 -8.30 -13.51 2.16
C LYS A 23 -8.43 -13.41 0.64
N PHE A 24 -8.82 -12.25 0.11
CA PHE A 24 -8.93 -12.01 -1.32
C PHE A 24 -7.65 -11.44 -1.94
N TYR A 25 -6.61 -11.24 -1.13
CA TYR A 25 -5.29 -10.86 -1.62
C TYR A 25 -4.72 -12.00 -2.46
N ASN A 26 -4.78 -11.83 -3.77
CA ASN A 26 -4.33 -12.82 -4.73
C ASN A 26 -3.10 -12.30 -5.46
N TYR A 27 -1.93 -12.55 -4.87
CA TYR A 27 -0.64 -12.27 -5.47
C TYR A 27 0.05 -13.55 -5.93
N PRO A 28 0.67 -13.58 -7.14
CA PRO A 28 1.37 -14.77 -7.60
C PRO A 28 2.42 -15.23 -6.58
N PRO A 29 2.41 -16.50 -6.13
CA PRO A 29 3.30 -16.96 -5.06
C PRO A 29 4.78 -16.73 -5.34
N ASP A 30 5.20 -16.89 -6.60
CA ASP A 30 6.59 -16.65 -7.01
C ASP A 30 6.99 -15.17 -6.93
N LEU A 31 6.05 -14.25 -7.19
CA LEU A 31 6.29 -12.83 -6.97
C LEU A 31 6.32 -12.54 -5.48
N GLU A 32 5.36 -13.05 -4.70
CA GLU A 32 5.28 -12.80 -3.26
C GLU A 32 6.55 -13.22 -2.50
N ARG A 33 7.23 -14.28 -2.95
CA ARG A 33 8.56 -14.68 -2.43
C ARG A 33 9.61 -13.58 -2.57
N LEU A 34 9.57 -12.79 -3.65
CA LEU A 34 10.51 -11.68 -3.85
C LEU A 34 10.44 -10.65 -2.71
N TYR A 35 9.26 -10.45 -2.12
CA TYR A 35 9.07 -9.59 -0.96
C TYR A 35 9.46 -10.30 0.34
N LYS A 36 8.87 -11.48 0.60
CA LYS A 36 9.05 -12.21 1.86
C LYS A 36 10.51 -12.57 2.15
N ASP A 37 11.27 -12.96 1.12
CA ASP A 37 12.66 -13.39 1.28
C ASP A 37 13.62 -12.22 1.59
N ARG A 38 13.15 -10.97 1.47
CA ARG A 38 14.02 -9.78 1.47
C ARG A 38 13.61 -8.73 2.49
N ILE A 39 12.32 -8.51 2.72
CA ILE A 39 11.81 -7.36 3.46
C ILE A 39 12.43 -7.18 4.85
N ASP A 40 12.66 -8.31 5.54
CA ASP A 40 13.19 -8.36 6.91
C ASP A 40 14.73 -8.41 7.00
N LYS A 41 15.44 -8.41 5.87
CA LYS A 41 16.91 -8.35 5.90
C LYS A 41 17.37 -7.09 6.63
N SER A 42 18.46 -7.16 7.40
CA SER A 42 18.99 -5.99 8.13
C SER A 42 19.63 -4.94 7.22
N SER A 43 20.15 -5.37 6.07
CA SER A 43 20.70 -4.53 5.01
C SER A 43 20.32 -5.10 3.65
N PHE A 44 20.18 -4.23 2.67
CA PHE A 44 19.93 -4.60 1.28
C PHE A 44 21.21 -4.57 0.46
N ASP A 45 21.27 -5.42 -0.57
CA ASP A 45 22.12 -5.22 -1.73
C ASP A 45 21.31 -4.69 -2.93
N ALA A 46 21.96 -4.53 -4.08
CA ALA A 46 21.31 -4.05 -5.29
C ALA A 46 20.26 -5.03 -5.87
N ASP A 47 20.47 -6.35 -5.73
CA ASP A 47 19.46 -7.33 -6.15
C ASP A 47 18.24 -7.27 -5.23
N ASP A 48 18.45 -7.08 -3.92
CA ASP A 48 17.36 -6.98 -2.97
C ASP A 48 16.39 -5.86 -3.33
N LEU A 49 16.92 -4.66 -3.58
CA LEU A 49 16.12 -3.52 -4.03
C LEU A 49 15.47 -3.80 -5.40
N LEU A 50 16.19 -4.43 -6.34
CA LEU A 50 15.62 -4.78 -7.63
C LEU A 50 14.40 -5.70 -7.49
N GLN A 51 14.53 -6.80 -6.74
CA GLN A 51 13.46 -7.77 -6.59
C GLN A 51 12.27 -7.22 -5.80
N LEU A 52 12.51 -6.39 -4.77
CA LEU A 52 11.44 -5.71 -4.03
C LEU A 52 10.63 -4.78 -4.95
N TYR A 53 11.28 -4.08 -5.88
CA TYR A 53 10.58 -3.23 -6.84
C TYR A 53 9.92 -4.00 -7.99
N VAL A 54 10.46 -5.16 -8.38
CA VAL A 54 9.76 -6.10 -9.27
C VAL A 54 8.49 -6.61 -8.60
N TRP A 55 8.57 -6.97 -7.32
CA TRP A 55 7.39 -7.31 -6.52
C TRP A 55 6.40 -6.16 -6.50
N LYS A 56 6.79 -4.93 -6.14
CA LYS A 56 5.84 -3.80 -6.06
C LYS A 56 5.18 -3.48 -7.40
N ASN A 57 5.88 -3.70 -8.51
CA ASN A 57 5.35 -3.48 -9.85
C ASN A 57 4.41 -4.60 -10.33
N GLY A 58 4.45 -5.80 -9.70
CA GLY A 58 3.65 -6.97 -10.06
C GLY A 58 4.04 -7.67 -11.35
N MET A 59 5.13 -7.22 -11.97
CA MET A 59 5.70 -7.77 -13.19
C MET A 59 7.11 -7.22 -13.39
N ARG A 60 7.83 -7.74 -14.38
CA ARG A 60 9.13 -7.18 -14.78
C ARG A 60 9.04 -5.68 -15.08
N LEU A 61 10.03 -4.94 -14.60
CA LEU A 61 10.12 -3.49 -14.84
C LEU A 61 10.38 -3.22 -16.32
N SER A 62 9.71 -2.20 -16.86
CA SER A 62 10.06 -1.67 -18.19
C SER A 62 11.43 -1.00 -18.15
N GLY A 63 12.08 -0.82 -19.31
CA GLY A 63 13.40 -0.20 -19.37
C GLY A 63 13.48 1.17 -18.69
N LEU A 64 12.44 2.00 -18.83
CA LEU A 64 12.36 3.31 -18.16
C LEU A 64 12.22 3.18 -16.64
N LYS A 65 11.40 2.23 -16.15
CA LYS A 65 11.25 1.99 -14.71
C LYS A 65 12.53 1.42 -14.11
N LEU A 66 13.18 0.48 -14.79
CA LEU A 66 14.45 -0.09 -14.37
C LEU A 66 15.55 0.97 -14.31
N LYS A 67 15.66 1.81 -15.35
CA LYS A 67 16.60 2.93 -15.35
C LYS A 67 16.35 3.89 -14.19
N SER A 68 15.09 4.26 -13.95
CA SER A 68 14.72 5.12 -12.81
C SER A 68 15.06 4.48 -11.47
N LEU A 69 14.88 3.15 -11.32
CA LEU A 69 15.26 2.42 -10.11
C LEU A 69 16.78 2.49 -9.88
N GLN A 70 17.54 2.21 -10.94
CA GLN A 70 19.00 2.20 -10.89
C GLN A 70 19.57 3.58 -10.53
N GLU A 71 19.11 4.63 -11.21
CA GLU A 71 19.66 5.98 -11.09
C GLU A 71 19.24 6.68 -9.80
N LYS A 72 18.04 6.42 -9.28
CA LYS A 72 17.48 7.21 -8.16
C LYS A 72 17.43 6.48 -6.82
N ILE A 73 17.46 5.15 -6.82
CA ILE A 73 17.28 4.36 -5.59
C ILE A 73 18.50 3.45 -5.37
N ILE A 74 18.85 2.58 -6.34
CA ILE A 74 19.98 1.65 -6.18
C ILE A 74 21.31 2.42 -6.07
N SER A 75 21.46 3.55 -6.76
CA SER A 75 22.63 4.44 -6.62
C SER A 75 22.80 5.02 -5.21
N GLN A 76 21.75 4.96 -4.37
CA GLN A 76 21.70 5.46 -3.00
C GLN A 76 21.73 4.32 -1.95
N LEU A 77 22.20 3.13 -2.34
CA LEU A 77 22.16 1.92 -1.50
C LEU A 77 22.73 2.12 -0.09
N GLU A 78 23.88 2.78 0.02
CA GLU A 78 24.54 3.04 1.30
C GLU A 78 23.64 3.89 2.23
N VAL A 79 23.06 4.96 1.69
CA VAL A 79 22.12 5.84 2.42
C VAL A 79 20.86 5.10 2.84
N ILE A 80 20.33 4.22 1.97
CA ILE A 80 19.16 3.38 2.30
C ILE A 80 19.48 2.45 3.48
N ASN A 81 20.65 1.82 3.47
CA ASN A 81 21.08 0.93 4.55
C ASN A 81 21.36 1.71 5.85
N GLU A 82 21.83 2.96 5.76
CA GLU A 82 21.94 3.85 6.92
C GLU A 82 20.56 4.10 7.56
N PHE A 83 19.56 4.54 6.78
CA PHE A 83 18.19 4.70 7.28
C PHE A 83 17.62 3.40 7.87
N LYS A 84 17.95 2.25 7.26
CA LYS A 84 17.46 0.94 7.72
C LYS A 84 18.05 0.54 9.06
N SER A 85 19.30 0.91 9.32
CA SER A 85 19.99 0.63 10.59
C SER A 85 19.53 1.50 11.77
N LYS A 86 19.02 2.72 11.52
CA LYS A 86 18.53 3.64 12.55
C LYS A 86 17.20 3.14 13.13
N ASP A 87 16.94 3.26 14.44
CA ASP A 87 15.66 2.83 15.03
C ASP A 87 14.46 3.62 14.50
N SER A 88 14.67 4.90 14.21
CA SER A 88 13.66 5.80 13.65
C SER A 88 14.19 6.51 12.40
N ILE A 89 13.26 6.94 11.54
CA ILE A 89 13.54 7.71 10.33
C ILE A 89 13.07 9.14 10.57
N ASP A 90 13.95 10.10 10.33
CA ASP A 90 13.59 11.49 10.13
C ASP A 90 12.92 11.63 8.75
N LEU A 91 11.62 11.97 8.75
CA LEU A 91 10.84 12.05 7.52
C LEU A 91 11.22 13.24 6.65
N ASP A 92 11.72 14.33 7.23
CA ASP A 92 12.15 15.50 6.46
C ASP A 92 13.47 15.20 5.75
N GLU A 93 14.39 14.54 6.43
CA GLU A 93 15.64 14.04 5.85
C GLU A 93 15.35 13.05 4.70
N PHE A 94 14.46 12.07 4.95
CA PHE A 94 14.08 11.07 3.96
C PHE A 94 13.43 11.71 2.72
N GLN A 95 12.49 12.63 2.92
CA GLN A 95 11.79 13.30 1.82
C GLN A 95 12.74 14.18 0.99
N SER A 96 13.70 14.84 1.64
CA SER A 96 14.74 15.61 0.97
C SER A 96 15.64 14.69 0.13
N GLN A 97 16.14 13.61 0.72
CA GLN A 97 17.06 12.66 0.07
C GLN A 97 16.45 12.02 -1.19
N PHE A 98 15.17 11.65 -1.13
CA PHE A 98 14.47 10.95 -2.21
C PHE A 98 13.46 11.84 -2.95
N GLY A 99 13.61 13.16 -2.89
CA GLY A 99 12.65 14.12 -3.47
C GLY A 99 12.46 14.01 -4.99
N ASN A 100 13.38 13.37 -5.71
CA ASN A 100 13.29 13.14 -7.15
C ASN A 100 12.66 11.79 -7.55
N VAL A 101 12.28 10.96 -6.56
CA VAL A 101 11.60 9.68 -6.74
C VAL A 101 10.09 9.94 -6.77
N SER A 102 9.36 9.22 -7.64
CA SER A 102 7.90 9.37 -7.71
C SER A 102 7.24 8.92 -6.40
N ALA A 103 6.13 9.54 -6.04
CA ALA A 103 5.47 9.37 -4.75
C ALA A 103 5.27 7.89 -4.35
N VAL A 104 4.69 7.08 -5.23
CA VAL A 104 4.41 5.66 -4.94
C VAL A 104 5.71 4.86 -4.71
N TRP A 105 6.76 5.15 -5.48
CA TRP A 105 8.05 4.48 -5.33
C TRP A 105 8.79 4.95 -4.08
N LYS A 106 8.72 6.25 -3.78
CA LYS A 106 9.29 6.84 -2.58
C LYS A 106 8.63 6.31 -1.31
N ILE A 107 7.31 6.23 -1.29
CA ILE A 107 6.57 5.66 -0.16
C ILE A 107 6.88 4.17 -0.02
N PHE A 108 6.97 3.43 -1.13
CA PHE A 108 7.39 2.03 -1.07
C PHE A 108 8.82 1.87 -0.55
N LEU A 109 9.74 2.77 -0.88
CA LEU A 109 11.08 2.79 -0.28
C LEU A 109 11.01 2.95 1.24
N LEU A 110 10.19 3.88 1.73
CA LEU A 110 10.00 4.10 3.16
C LEU A 110 9.47 2.83 3.86
N HIS A 111 8.48 2.17 3.24
CA HIS A 111 7.96 0.89 3.70
C HIS A 111 9.06 -0.18 3.77
N ILE A 112 9.85 -0.42 2.72
CA ILE A 112 10.87 -1.48 2.78
C ILE A 112 11.99 -1.21 3.79
N ILE A 113 12.23 0.06 4.14
CA ILE A 113 13.19 0.42 5.19
C ILE A 113 12.62 0.07 6.56
N LYS A 114 11.37 0.45 6.88
CA LYS A 114 10.68 0.12 8.15
C LYS A 114 9.28 -0.47 7.89
N PRO A 115 9.19 -1.77 7.52
CA PRO A 115 7.95 -2.39 7.03
C PRO A 115 6.86 -2.51 8.08
N LYS A 116 7.22 -2.50 9.36
CA LYS A 116 6.28 -2.56 10.49
C LYS A 116 5.75 -1.19 10.91
N LYS A 117 6.30 -0.10 10.37
CA LYS A 117 5.95 1.28 10.75
C LYS A 117 5.23 2.03 9.64
N PHE A 118 5.66 1.83 8.39
CA PHE A 118 5.14 2.58 7.26
C PHE A 118 4.32 1.66 6.36
N PRO A 119 3.01 1.88 6.18
CA PRO A 119 2.14 1.06 5.33
C PRO A 119 2.51 1.21 3.85
N ILE A 120 2.14 0.21 3.05
CA ILE A 120 2.20 0.29 1.60
C ILE A 120 1.14 1.28 1.09
N TYR A 121 1.46 1.97 0.00
CA TYR A 121 0.54 2.90 -0.65
C TYR A 121 0.49 2.71 -2.16
N ASP A 122 -0.73 2.79 -2.69
CA ASP A 122 -1.03 3.10 -4.09
C ASP A 122 -2.48 3.59 -4.24
N GLN A 123 -2.93 3.69 -5.49
CA GLN A 123 -4.29 4.12 -5.83
C GLN A 123 -5.39 3.23 -5.23
N HIS A 124 -5.15 1.94 -5.00
CA HIS A 124 -6.15 1.03 -4.43
C HIS A 124 -6.29 1.28 -2.93
N ILE A 125 -5.18 1.49 -2.23
CA ILE A 125 -5.16 1.89 -0.82
C ILE A 125 -5.92 3.21 -0.62
N ASN A 126 -5.62 4.23 -1.44
CA ASN A 126 -6.32 5.51 -1.38
C ASN A 126 -7.84 5.35 -1.68
N ARG A 127 -8.21 4.50 -2.64
CA ARG A 127 -9.61 4.20 -2.95
C ARG A 127 -10.33 3.53 -1.80
N ALA A 128 -9.72 2.53 -1.17
CA ALA A 128 -10.28 1.84 -0.01
C ALA A 128 -10.47 2.82 1.16
N TYR A 129 -9.43 3.58 1.50
CA TYR A 129 -9.49 4.59 2.56
C TYR A 129 -10.63 5.58 2.31
N ASN A 130 -10.70 6.18 1.11
CA ASN A 130 -11.72 7.16 0.80
C ASN A 130 -13.13 6.58 0.89
N PHE A 131 -13.34 5.36 0.38
CA PHE A 131 -14.65 4.70 0.49
C PHE A 131 -15.07 4.52 1.95
N ILE A 132 -14.19 3.98 2.78
CA ILE A 132 -14.46 3.70 4.21
C ILE A 132 -14.80 5.00 4.96
N HIS A 133 -14.19 6.12 4.58
CA HIS A 133 -14.38 7.42 5.24
C HIS A 133 -15.44 8.32 4.55
N GLY A 134 -16.23 7.78 3.61
CA GLY A 134 -17.27 8.56 2.91
C GLY A 134 -16.72 9.68 2.00
N LEU A 135 -15.47 9.57 1.57
CA LEU A 135 -14.79 10.51 0.67
C LEU A 135 -14.89 10.07 -0.80
N PRO A 136 -14.68 10.98 -1.78
CA PRO A 136 -14.68 10.63 -3.19
C PRO A 136 -13.63 9.57 -3.55
N TYR A 137 -14.06 8.39 -4.02
CA TYR A 137 -13.17 7.25 -4.30
C TYR A 137 -13.11 6.85 -5.79
N GLY A 138 -14.05 7.30 -6.62
CA GLY A 138 -14.20 6.87 -8.02
C GLY A 138 -13.09 7.33 -8.98
N ASN A 139 -12.52 8.52 -8.76
CA ASN A 139 -11.57 9.18 -9.67
C ASN A 139 -10.12 9.14 -9.18
N ILE A 140 -9.70 8.01 -8.59
CA ILE A 140 -8.34 7.81 -8.09
C ILE A 140 -7.54 6.99 -9.10
N SER A 141 -6.58 7.66 -9.75
CA SER A 141 -5.67 7.07 -10.73
C SER A 141 -4.35 7.84 -10.79
N ALA A 142 -3.33 7.25 -11.41
CA ALA A 142 -2.07 7.95 -11.69
C ALA A 142 -2.23 9.20 -12.56
N ALA A 143 -3.28 9.27 -13.41
CA ALA A 143 -3.55 10.42 -14.27
C ALA A 143 -4.29 11.56 -13.55
N THR A 144 -4.98 11.26 -12.44
CA THR A 144 -5.82 12.23 -11.72
C THR A 144 -5.17 12.73 -10.44
N MET A 145 -4.14 12.06 -9.94
CA MET A 145 -3.40 12.48 -8.74
C MET A 145 -1.94 12.79 -9.05
N SER A 146 -1.54 14.03 -8.75
CA SER A 146 -0.13 14.44 -8.76
C SER A 146 0.64 13.70 -7.66
N ASP A 147 1.96 13.62 -7.80
CA ASP A 147 2.82 13.02 -6.77
C ASP A 147 2.76 13.81 -5.46
N ARG A 148 2.69 15.14 -5.52
CA ARG A 148 2.45 15.98 -4.35
C ARG A 148 1.17 15.59 -3.60
N ASN A 149 0.05 15.44 -4.30
CA ASN A 149 -1.22 15.08 -3.65
C ASN A 149 -1.18 13.67 -3.03
N LYS A 150 -0.44 12.74 -3.63
CA LYS A 150 -0.24 11.40 -3.08
C LYS A 150 0.58 11.44 -1.80
N GLU A 151 1.64 12.23 -1.78
CA GLU A 151 2.50 12.41 -0.61
C GLU A 151 1.78 13.15 0.51
N ASP A 152 1.08 14.26 0.19
CA ASP A 152 0.30 15.02 1.16
C ASP A 152 -0.75 14.12 1.82
N PHE A 153 -1.46 13.29 1.04
CA PHE A 153 -2.40 12.30 1.58
C PHE A 153 -1.68 11.26 2.45
N TYR A 154 -0.55 10.72 1.99
CA TYR A 154 0.14 9.66 2.72
C TYR A 154 0.64 10.17 4.07
N PHE A 155 1.44 11.23 4.07
CA PHE A 155 2.14 11.72 5.26
C PHE A 155 1.22 12.44 6.24
N ASN A 156 0.21 13.17 5.76
CA ASN A 156 -0.64 14.02 6.62
C ASN A 156 -2.04 13.43 6.88
N THR A 157 -2.36 12.25 6.37
CA THR A 157 -3.68 11.65 6.57
C THR A 157 -3.59 10.15 6.80
N TYR A 158 -2.95 9.42 5.87
CA TYR A 158 -2.91 7.97 5.96
C TYR A 158 -2.03 7.48 7.11
N LEU A 159 -0.85 8.09 7.32
CA LEU A 159 0.01 7.74 8.46
C LEU A 159 -0.65 8.06 9.81
N GLU A 160 -1.38 9.16 9.93
CA GLU A 160 -2.13 9.48 11.15
C GLU A 160 -3.22 8.45 11.42
N PHE A 161 -3.96 8.05 10.38
CA PHE A 161 -4.92 6.96 10.47
C PHE A 161 -4.27 5.68 10.96
N ILE A 162 -3.17 5.22 10.33
CA ILE A 162 -2.45 4.00 10.78
C ILE A 162 -1.96 4.14 12.23
N GLY A 163 -1.43 5.30 12.62
CA GLY A 163 -0.99 5.57 13.98
C GLY A 163 -2.12 5.51 15.02
N SER A 164 -3.38 5.66 14.59
CA SER A 164 -4.55 5.58 15.46
C SER A 164 -5.06 4.14 15.72
N LEU A 165 -4.58 3.14 14.97
CA LEU A 165 -5.18 1.79 14.95
C LEU A 165 -4.70 0.83 16.06
N ASP A 166 -3.89 1.27 17.02
CA ASP A 166 -3.32 0.45 18.10
C ASP A 166 -2.88 -0.96 17.63
N LEU A 167 -2.07 -0.98 16.56
CA LEU A 167 -1.65 -2.23 15.90
C LEU A 167 -0.84 -3.16 16.81
N GLU A 168 -0.29 -2.66 17.92
CA GLU A 168 0.42 -3.48 18.91
C GLU A 168 -0.52 -4.44 19.66
N HIS A 169 -1.80 -4.08 19.80
CA HIS A 169 -2.83 -4.88 20.48
C HIS A 169 -3.91 -5.42 19.53
N ALA A 170 -3.79 -5.14 18.23
CA ALA A 170 -4.69 -5.65 17.21
C ALA A 170 -4.47 -7.15 16.95
N ASP A 171 -5.54 -7.84 16.55
CA ASP A 171 -5.52 -9.25 16.10
C ASP A 171 -5.21 -9.36 14.59
N PHE A 172 -4.51 -8.37 14.05
CA PHE A 172 -4.02 -8.33 12.68
C PHE A 172 -2.77 -7.46 12.61
N ASP A 173 -1.87 -7.75 11.67
CA ASP A 173 -0.68 -6.94 11.44
C ASP A 173 -0.85 -5.90 10.33
N LEU A 174 0.15 -5.02 10.17
CA LEU A 174 0.15 -3.99 9.15
C LEU A 174 0.10 -4.56 7.72
N LYS A 175 0.68 -5.74 7.49
CA LYS A 175 0.67 -6.39 6.17
C LYS A 175 -0.73 -6.90 5.84
N GLU A 176 -1.43 -7.50 6.79
CA GLU A 176 -2.82 -7.90 6.64
C GLU A 176 -3.72 -6.70 6.34
N LEU A 177 -3.45 -5.56 6.99
CA LEU A 177 -4.15 -4.31 6.69
C LEU A 177 -3.91 -3.85 5.26
N ASP A 178 -2.65 -3.80 4.82
CA ASP A 178 -2.28 -3.42 3.46
C ASP A 178 -2.93 -4.36 2.42
N GLU A 179 -2.96 -5.66 2.67
CA GLU A 179 -3.58 -6.68 1.82
C GLU A 179 -5.10 -6.52 1.72
N ALA A 180 -5.76 -6.26 2.84
CA ALA A 180 -7.19 -6.01 2.90
C ALA A 180 -7.57 -4.74 2.14
N PHE A 181 -6.89 -3.62 2.41
CA PHE A 181 -7.14 -2.34 1.74
C PHE A 181 -6.86 -2.44 0.23
N PHE A 182 -5.80 -3.14 -0.17
CA PHE A 182 -5.50 -3.38 -1.57
C PHE A 182 -6.62 -4.16 -2.26
N SER A 183 -7.02 -5.30 -1.67
CA SER A 183 -8.03 -6.20 -2.23
C SER A 183 -9.39 -5.52 -2.35
N PHE A 184 -9.80 -4.80 -1.30
CA PHE A 184 -11.02 -4.02 -1.32
C PHE A 184 -10.96 -2.88 -2.35
N GLY A 185 -9.85 -2.13 -2.37
CA GLY A 185 -9.62 -1.08 -3.34
C GLY A 185 -9.61 -1.57 -4.79
N GLN A 186 -9.18 -2.81 -5.06
CA GLN A 186 -9.32 -3.46 -6.35
C GLN A 186 -10.78 -3.79 -6.67
N PHE A 187 -11.52 -4.36 -5.72
CA PHE A 187 -12.94 -4.66 -5.87
C PHE A 187 -13.77 -3.41 -6.21
N LEU A 188 -13.53 -2.29 -5.52
CA LEU A 188 -14.17 -0.99 -5.78
C LEU A 188 -13.91 -0.47 -7.21
N ALA A 189 -12.80 -0.88 -7.83
CA ALA A 189 -12.45 -0.51 -9.20
C ALA A 189 -13.25 -1.29 -10.26
N THR A 190 -13.88 -2.40 -9.88
CA THR A 190 -14.51 -3.33 -10.82
C THR A 190 -15.82 -2.77 -11.38
N ASN A 191 -16.17 -3.21 -12.58
CA ASN A 191 -17.49 -2.94 -13.16
C ASN A 191 -18.63 -3.62 -12.39
N ILE A 192 -18.34 -4.68 -11.64
CA ILE A 192 -19.32 -5.37 -10.78
C ILE A 192 -19.76 -4.40 -9.69
N PHE A 193 -18.80 -3.84 -8.95
CA PHE A 193 -19.08 -2.87 -7.90
C PHE A 193 -19.83 -1.64 -8.44
N ARG A 194 -19.39 -1.07 -9.56
CA ARG A 194 -20.06 0.11 -10.16
C ARG A 194 -21.52 -0.12 -10.57
N LYS A 195 -21.90 -1.37 -10.83
CA LYS A 195 -23.28 -1.76 -11.17
C LYS A 195 -24.13 -2.08 -9.94
N MET A 196 -23.50 -2.30 -8.79
CA MET A 196 -24.21 -2.39 -7.52
C MET A 196 -24.64 -0.97 -7.15
N SER A 197 -25.94 -0.70 -7.24
CA SER A 197 -26.53 0.50 -6.68
C SER A 197 -26.45 0.39 -5.16
N PHE A 198 -25.34 0.86 -4.59
CA PHE A 198 -25.26 1.10 -3.16
C PHE A 198 -26.19 2.27 -2.84
N GLU A 199 -27.40 1.97 -2.41
CA GLU A 199 -28.10 2.87 -1.50
C GLU A 199 -27.25 2.86 -0.23
N VAL A 200 -26.41 3.89 -0.06
CA VAL A 200 -25.81 4.17 1.24
C VAL A 200 -27.00 4.45 2.14
N VAL A 201 -27.35 3.49 2.98
CA VAL A 201 -28.32 3.72 4.05
C VAL A 201 -27.63 4.71 4.97
N GLU A 202 -27.96 5.98 4.83
CA GLU A 202 -27.57 7.01 5.80
C GLU A 202 -28.08 6.54 7.16
N GLY A 203 -27.16 6.16 8.04
CA GLY A 203 -27.47 5.74 9.40
C GLY A 203 -28.17 6.89 10.13
N GLN A 204 -29.30 6.56 10.75
CA GLN A 204 -30.05 7.42 11.68
C GLN A 204 -29.28 7.65 12.98
#